data_AF-A0AAV1SHW8-F1
#
_entry.id   AF-A0AAV1SHW8-F1
#
_cell.length_a   1.000
_cell.length_b   1.000
_cell.length_c   1.000
_cell.angle_alpha   90.00
_cell.angle_beta   90.00
_cell.angle_gamma   90.00
#
_symmetry.space_group_name_H-M   'P 1'
#
loop_
_entity.id
_entity.type
_entity.pdbx_description
1 polymer ?
#
loop_
_entity_poly.entity_id
_entity_poly.type
_entity_poly.pdbx_seq_one_letter_code
_entity_poly.pdbx_strand_id
1 'polypeptide(L)'
;MARKKAPATRARSRSQRQSEAAPSTPRAPTSLRTRSTANAQEGSSTEMQRKKHRFHPGTVALREIRKCQKTWKSLIPAASFIRCVRMITLKFSQEVNRWTAEALVAIQEAAEDFLVHLFEDGMLCAIHAKRVTLSE
;
A
#
# COMPACT_ATOMS: atom_id res chain seq x y z
N MET A 1 -23.99 -14.01 49.27
CA MET A 1 -25.25 -14.53 48.69
C MET A 1 -25.76 -13.51 47.67
N ALA A 2 -25.81 -13.89 46.38
CA ALA A 2 -27.05 -14.03 45.58
C ALA A 2 -27.61 -12.67 45.10
N ARG A 3 -28.09 -12.45 43.86
CA ARG A 3 -28.28 -13.23 42.63
C ARG A 3 -28.70 -12.21 41.53
N LYS A 4 -28.41 -12.56 40.28
CA LYS A 4 -28.82 -11.90 39.01
C LYS A 4 -30.33 -11.57 38.93
N LYS A 5 -30.72 -10.59 38.09
CA LYS A 5 -31.82 -10.77 37.10
C LYS A 5 -31.84 -9.71 35.97
N ALA A 6 -32.11 -10.22 34.77
CA ALA A 6 -32.15 -9.61 33.43
C ALA A 6 -33.47 -8.85 33.12
N PRO A 7 -33.56 -8.08 32.01
CA PRO A 7 -34.69 -7.18 31.72
C PRO A 7 -35.92 -7.91 31.14
N ALA A 8 -37.10 -7.36 31.43
CA ALA A 8 -38.40 -7.89 31.00
C ALA A 8 -38.80 -7.36 29.62
N THR A 9 -39.17 -8.27 28.74
CA THR A 9 -39.87 -8.06 27.47
C THR A 9 -41.36 -7.81 27.72
N ARG A 10 -41.98 -6.90 26.96
CA ARG A 10 -43.44 -6.91 26.80
C ARG A 10 -43.86 -6.41 25.41
N ALA A 11 -44.36 -7.35 24.62
CA ALA A 11 -45.09 -7.12 23.39
C ALA A 11 -46.57 -6.77 23.69
N ARG A 12 -47.20 -5.93 22.85
CA ARG A 12 -48.66 -5.99 22.63
C ARG A 12 -49.09 -5.32 21.30
N SER A 13 -49.58 -6.17 20.40
CA SER A 13 -50.69 -6.05 19.42
C SER A 13 -51.27 -4.66 19.08
N ARG A 14 -51.23 -4.22 17.81
CA ARG A 14 -52.17 -4.48 16.68
C ARG A 14 -53.46 -3.63 16.74
N SER A 15 -53.60 -2.71 15.78
CA SER A 15 -54.89 -2.38 15.16
C SER A 15 -54.66 -2.08 13.67
N GLN A 16 -55.41 -2.80 12.84
CA GLN A 16 -55.48 -2.66 11.37
C GLN A 16 -56.54 -1.62 11.01
N ARG A 17 -56.31 -0.84 9.96
CA ARG A 17 -57.37 -0.45 9.02
C ARG A 17 -56.81 -0.39 7.58
N GLN A 18 -57.35 -1.30 6.77
CA GLN A 18 -57.33 -1.41 5.29
C GLN A 18 -57.99 -0.15 4.67
N SER A 19 -57.90 0.23 3.39
CA SER A 19 -57.42 -0.33 2.11
C SER A 19 -57.65 0.73 1.01
N GLU A 20 -56.86 0.75 -0.07
CA GLU A 20 -57.26 1.04 -1.48
C GLU A 20 -56.00 0.97 -2.37
N ALA A 21 -55.79 -0.11 -3.14
CA ALA A 21 -56.15 -0.30 -4.57
C ALA A 21 -55.07 0.23 -5.55
N ALA A 22 -54.49 -0.69 -6.34
CA ALA A 22 -53.31 -0.55 -7.21
C ALA A 22 -53.62 0.06 -8.61
N PRO A 23 -52.62 0.33 -9.49
CA PRO A 23 -52.06 -0.77 -10.28
C PRO A 23 -50.54 -0.76 -10.50
N SER A 24 -50.07 -1.97 -10.74
CA SER A 24 -48.73 -2.43 -11.10
C SER A 24 -48.25 -1.98 -12.49
N THR A 25 -46.97 -1.60 -12.60
CA THR A 25 -46.22 -1.57 -13.86
C THR A 25 -45.13 -2.64 -13.88
N PRO A 26 -44.83 -3.24 -15.04
CA PRO A 26 -44.37 -4.63 -15.12
C PRO A 26 -42.84 -4.77 -15.07
N ARG A 27 -42.40 -5.77 -14.32
CA ARG A 27 -41.04 -6.33 -14.35
C ARG A 27 -40.85 -7.07 -15.68
N ALA A 28 -39.93 -6.60 -16.52
CA ALA A 28 -39.64 -7.20 -17.82
C ALA A 28 -39.11 -8.64 -17.69
N PRO A 29 -39.49 -9.56 -18.60
CA PRO A 29 -39.28 -10.99 -18.48
C PRO A 29 -37.91 -11.47 -19.01
N THR A 30 -37.45 -12.54 -18.36
CA THR A 30 -36.58 -13.62 -18.82
C THR A 30 -36.35 -13.70 -20.34
N SER A 31 -35.08 -13.63 -20.77
CA SER A 31 -34.62 -14.26 -22.02
C SER A 31 -33.74 -15.47 -21.68
N LEU A 32 -34.39 -16.61 -21.51
CA LEU A 32 -33.78 -17.92 -21.71
C LEU A 32 -33.60 -18.08 -23.22
N ARG A 33 -32.39 -17.87 -23.74
CA ARG A 33 -32.06 -18.17 -25.12
C ARG A 33 -31.26 -19.47 -25.19
N THR A 34 -32.04 -20.53 -25.33
CA THR A 34 -31.80 -21.74 -26.15
C THR A 34 -30.35 -22.10 -26.48
N ARG A 35 -29.95 -23.29 -26.00
CA ARG A 35 -28.91 -24.13 -26.61
C ARG A 35 -29.13 -24.22 -28.12
N SER A 36 -28.16 -23.74 -28.89
CA SER A 36 -27.92 -24.22 -30.25
C SER A 36 -26.58 -24.94 -30.25
N THR A 37 -26.65 -26.27 -30.16
CA THR A 37 -25.60 -27.17 -30.61
C THR A 37 -25.47 -27.02 -32.13
N ALA A 38 -24.43 -26.35 -32.61
CA ALA A 38 -23.99 -26.45 -33.99
C ALA A 38 -22.53 -26.00 -34.10
N ASN A 39 -21.72 -26.89 -34.66
CA ASN A 39 -20.33 -26.73 -35.09
C ASN A 39 -19.27 -26.45 -34.02
N ALA A 40 -18.66 -27.55 -33.56
CA ALA A 40 -17.23 -27.57 -33.32
C ALA A 40 -16.52 -27.14 -34.61
N GLN A 41 -16.06 -25.89 -34.64
CA GLN A 41 -15.06 -25.43 -35.57
C GLN A 41 -13.88 -24.94 -34.73
N GLU A 42 -12.76 -25.61 -34.92
CA GLU A 42 -11.46 -25.35 -34.33
C GLU A 42 -11.06 -23.89 -34.60
N GLY A 43 -11.44 -23.01 -33.67
CA GLY A 43 -10.94 -21.65 -33.62
C GLY A 43 -9.59 -21.68 -32.92
N SER A 44 -8.51 -21.61 -33.70
CA SER A 44 -7.14 -21.38 -33.23
C SER A 44 -7.14 -20.42 -32.04
N SER A 45 -6.74 -20.92 -30.86
CA SER A 45 -6.47 -20.12 -29.67
C SER A 45 -5.25 -19.24 -29.96
N THR A 46 -5.50 -18.14 -30.67
CA THR A 46 -4.58 -17.01 -30.73
C THR A 46 -4.48 -16.49 -29.30
N GLU A 47 -3.41 -16.89 -28.60
CA GLU A 47 -3.02 -16.31 -27.32
C GLU A 47 -2.85 -14.80 -27.53
N MET A 48 -3.92 -14.03 -27.34
CA MET A 48 -3.85 -12.60 -27.15
C MET A 48 -3.05 -12.39 -25.86
N GLN A 49 -1.74 -12.20 -26.00
CA GLN A 49 -0.84 -11.87 -24.90
C GLN A 49 -1.44 -10.65 -24.19
N ARG A 50 -2.02 -10.88 -23.01
CA ARG A 50 -2.61 -9.81 -22.20
C ARG A 50 -1.51 -8.79 -21.92
N LYS A 51 -1.75 -7.53 -22.29
CA LYS A 51 -0.80 -6.44 -22.03
C LYS A 51 -0.41 -6.45 -20.55
N LYS A 52 0.89 -6.37 -20.27
CA LYS A 52 1.41 -6.36 -18.90
C LYS A 52 0.82 -5.16 -18.14
N HIS A 53 0.23 -5.42 -16.98
CA HIS A 53 -0.35 -4.37 -16.15
C HIS A 53 0.72 -3.35 -15.72
N ARG A 54 0.47 -2.06 -15.96
CA ARG A 54 1.31 -0.94 -15.52
C ARG A 54 0.59 -0.14 -14.45
N PHE A 55 1.26 0.07 -13.32
CA PHE A 55 0.73 0.92 -12.26
C PHE A 55 0.72 2.39 -12.67
N HIS A 56 -0.24 3.16 -12.15
CA HIS A 56 -0.30 4.59 -12.38
C HIS A 56 0.91 5.28 -11.72
N PRO A 57 1.42 6.39 -12.29
CA PRO A 57 2.48 7.18 -11.66
C PRO A 57 2.15 7.50 -10.20
N GLY A 58 3.14 7.44 -9.32
CA GLY A 58 2.95 7.61 -7.87
C GLY A 58 2.45 6.38 -7.12
N THR A 59 1.75 5.43 -7.76
CA THR A 59 1.22 4.23 -7.07
C THR A 59 2.34 3.36 -6.48
N VAL A 60 3.43 3.18 -7.22
CA VAL A 60 4.59 2.38 -6.77
C VAL A 60 5.37 3.16 -5.70
N ALA A 61 5.58 4.46 -5.90
CA ALA A 61 6.27 5.33 -4.95
C ALA A 61 5.58 5.36 -3.58
N LEU A 62 4.25 5.54 -3.55
CA LEU A 62 3.48 5.50 -2.29
C LEU A 62 3.56 4.15 -1.57
N ARG A 63 3.64 3.06 -2.34
CA ARG A 63 3.83 1.71 -1.78
C ARG A 63 5.22 1.57 -1.17
N GLU A 64 6.24 2.07 -1.84
CA GLU A 64 7.62 2.04 -1.36
C GLU A 64 7.80 2.91 -0.11
N ILE A 65 7.26 4.13 -0.08
CA ILE A 65 7.27 5.01 1.11
C ILE A 65 6.67 4.29 2.32
N ARG A 66 5.47 3.71 2.17
CA ARG A 66 4.82 2.96 3.26
C ARG A 66 5.62 1.74 3.69
N LYS A 67 6.29 1.05 2.74
CA LYS A 67 7.15 -0.09 3.05
C LYS A 67 8.37 0.35 3.85
N CYS A 68 9.06 1.40 3.41
CA CYS A 68 10.24 1.94 4.08
C CYS A 68 9.89 2.47 5.47
N GLN A 69 8.80 3.20 5.64
CA GLN A 69 8.38 3.68 6.97
C GLN A 69 7.96 2.56 7.94
N LYS A 70 7.50 1.42 7.41
CA LYS A 70 7.12 0.26 8.25
C LYS A 70 8.33 -0.59 8.65
N THR A 71 9.43 -0.55 7.89
CA THR A 71 10.58 -1.43 8.10
C THR A 71 11.85 -0.63 8.34
N TRP A 72 12.63 -0.96 9.36
CA TRP A 72 13.86 -0.27 9.71
C TRP A 72 15.12 -0.79 8.98
N LYS A 73 14.95 -1.45 7.83
CA LYS A 73 16.09 -2.04 7.11
C LYS A 73 16.93 -0.94 6.46
N SER A 74 18.25 -1.00 6.61
CA SER A 74 19.16 -0.08 5.92
C SER A 74 18.93 -0.09 4.41
N LEU A 75 18.89 1.10 3.83
CA LEU A 75 18.64 1.33 2.41
C LEU A 75 19.94 1.34 1.61
N ILE A 76 21.04 1.79 2.22
CA ILE A 76 22.35 1.83 1.57
C ILE A 76 23.00 0.45 1.69
N PRO A 77 23.53 -0.13 0.60
CA PRO A 77 24.27 -1.39 0.69
C PRO A 77 25.51 -1.22 1.59
N ALA A 78 25.59 -2.05 2.65
CA ALA A 78 26.69 -1.97 3.62
C ALA A 78 28.08 -2.05 2.96
N ALA A 79 28.23 -2.87 1.90
CA ALA A 79 29.51 -3.02 1.20
C ALA A 79 29.97 -1.73 0.51
N SER A 80 29.08 -0.91 -0.06
CA SER A 80 29.47 0.39 -0.65
C SER A 80 29.72 1.41 0.44
N PHE A 81 28.92 1.41 1.51
CA PHE A 81 29.09 2.32 2.64
C PHE A 81 30.44 2.11 3.34
N ILE A 82 30.80 0.86 3.65
CA ILE A 82 32.07 0.51 4.29
C ILE A 82 33.27 0.94 3.43
N ARG A 83 33.19 0.79 2.10
CA ARG A 83 34.25 1.29 1.20
C ARG A 83 34.39 2.80 1.28
N CYS A 84 33.27 3.53 1.35
CA CYS A 84 33.26 4.98 1.51
C CYS A 84 33.89 5.40 2.85
N VAL A 85 33.49 4.77 3.96
CA VAL A 85 34.05 5.04 5.30
C VAL A 85 35.56 4.83 5.31
N ARG A 86 36.05 3.72 4.73
CA ARG A 86 37.50 3.45 4.64
C ARG A 86 38.23 4.47 3.77
N MET A 87 37.65 4.86 2.63
CA MET A 87 38.22 5.89 1.76
C MET A 87 38.34 7.24 2.49
N ILE A 88 37.31 7.63 3.25
CA ILE A 88 37.30 8.86 4.04
C ILE A 88 38.33 8.76 5.17
N THR A 89 38.36 7.64 5.90
CA THR A 89 39.31 7.41 7.00
C THR A 89 40.75 7.60 6.51
N LEU A 90 41.11 6.97 5.40
CA LEU A 90 42.45 7.05 4.83
C LEU A 90 42.86 8.48 4.45
N LYS A 91 41.91 9.36 4.12
CA LYS A 91 42.18 10.79 3.83
C LYS A 91 42.53 11.59 5.08
N PHE A 92 41.97 11.22 6.24
CA PHE A 92 42.09 12.00 7.48
C PHE A 92 43.08 11.41 8.49
N SER A 93 43.20 10.09 8.55
CA SER A 93 44.15 9.40 9.42
C SER A 93 44.58 8.09 8.78
N GLN A 94 45.89 7.98 8.52
CA GLN A 94 46.50 6.77 7.97
C GLN A 94 46.79 5.70 9.04
N GLU A 95 46.74 6.09 10.32
CA GLU A 95 47.00 5.19 11.46
C GLU A 95 45.81 4.26 11.75
N VAL A 96 44.59 4.75 11.48
CA VAL A 96 43.35 3.97 11.70
C VAL A 96 43.10 3.04 10.53
N ASN A 97 43.53 1.79 10.67
CA ASN A 97 43.37 0.75 9.64
C ASN A 97 42.25 -0.27 9.93
N ARG A 98 41.69 -0.26 11.15
CA ARG A 98 40.69 -1.24 11.60
C ARG A 98 39.46 -0.55 12.14
N TRP A 99 38.30 -1.09 11.78
CA TRP A 99 36.99 -0.67 12.24
C TRP A 99 36.28 -1.87 12.86
N THR A 100 35.60 -1.65 13.98
CA THR A 100 34.71 -2.66 14.56
C THR A 100 33.44 -2.76 13.72
N ALA A 101 32.82 -3.94 13.70
CA ALA A 101 31.58 -4.15 12.94
C ALA A 101 30.44 -3.25 13.47
N GLU A 102 30.31 -3.15 14.80
CA GLU A 102 29.30 -2.32 15.45
C GLU A 102 29.47 -0.82 15.14
N ALA A 103 30.71 -0.31 15.10
CA ALA A 103 30.95 1.09 14.74
C ALA A 103 30.52 1.39 13.30
N LEU A 104 30.77 0.47 12.37
CA LEU A 104 30.35 0.64 10.97
C LEU A 104 28.83 0.66 10.83
N VAL A 105 28.12 -0.18 11.59
CA VAL A 105 26.65 -0.18 11.62
C VAL A 105 26.12 1.11 12.25
N ALA A 106 26.65 1.53 13.40
CA ALA A 106 26.21 2.74 14.08
C ALA A 106 26.39 4.00 13.21
N ILE A 107 27.53 4.11 12.53
CA ILE A 107 27.78 5.23 11.60
C ILE A 107 26.82 5.18 10.41
N GLN A 108 26.52 3.98 9.90
CA GLN A 108 25.57 3.83 8.81
C GLN A 108 24.15 4.23 9.22
N GLU A 109 23.70 3.77 10.39
CA GLU A 109 22.38 4.12 10.93
C GLU A 109 22.25 5.63 11.13
N ALA A 110 23.25 6.27 11.76
CA ALA A 110 23.26 7.72 11.96
C ALA A 110 23.27 8.50 10.63
N ALA A 111 24.02 8.04 9.63
CA ALA A 111 24.07 8.67 8.32
C ALA A 111 22.74 8.54 7.58
N GLU A 112 22.10 7.37 7.61
CA GLU A 112 20.78 7.18 6.98
C GLU A 112 19.69 7.98 7.70
N ASP A 113 19.71 8.03 9.04
CA ASP A 113 18.78 8.82 9.84
C ASP A 113 18.89 10.32 9.52
N PHE A 114 20.11 10.85 9.42
CA PHE A 114 20.35 12.24 9.02
C PHE A 114 19.76 12.55 7.63
N LEU A 115 19.94 11.65 6.66
CA LEU A 115 19.42 11.83 5.31
C LEU A 115 17.89 11.79 5.28
N VAL A 116 17.25 10.91 6.08
CA VAL A 116 15.79 10.87 6.19
C VAL A 116 15.24 12.19 6.71
N HIS A 117 15.79 12.70 7.81
CA HIS A 117 15.38 14.00 8.37
C HIS A 117 15.57 15.14 7.37
N LEU A 118 16.70 15.16 6.66
CA LEU A 118 16.95 16.16 5.62
C LEU A 118 15.90 16.10 4.49
N PHE A 119 15.48 14.91 4.08
CA PHE A 119 14.43 14.74 3.08
C PHE A 119 13.04 15.12 3.60
N GLU A 120 12.75 14.90 4.88
CA GLU A 120 11.51 15.34 5.51
C GLU A 120 11.39 16.87 5.47
N ASP A 121 12.43 17.57 5.90
CA ASP A 121 12.50 19.04 5.85
C ASP A 121 12.42 19.56 4.40
N GLY A 122 13.14 18.92 3.48
CA GLY A 122 13.07 19.22 2.05
C GLY A 122 11.66 19.03 1.48
N MET A 123 10.94 18.00 1.92
CA MET A 123 9.57 17.72 1.50
C MET A 123 8.60 18.79 2.03
N LEU A 124 8.77 19.23 3.28
CA LEU A 124 8.00 20.35 3.83
C LEU A 124 8.20 21.63 2.99
N CYS A 125 9.45 21.92 2.59
CA CYS A 125 9.76 23.05 1.72
C CYS A 125 9.12 22.92 0.32
N ALA A 126 9.13 21.71 -0.27
CA ALA A 126 8.50 21.47 -1.56
C ALA A 126 6.98 21.68 -1.50
N ILE A 127 6.33 21.16 -0.46
CA ILE A 127 4.88 21.34 -0.22
C ILE A 127 4.55 22.82 0.01
N HIS A 128 5.39 23.53 0.76
CA HIS A 128 5.25 24.98 0.94
C HIS A 128 5.24 25.73 -0.40
N ALA A 129 6.10 25.31 -1.34
CA ALA A 129 6.15 25.84 -2.70
C ALA A 129 5.09 25.24 -3.66
N LYS A 130 4.09 24.49 -3.16
CA LYS A 130 3.04 23.80 -3.94
C LYS A 130 3.59 22.80 -4.97
N ARG A 131 4.74 22.19 -4.69
CA ARG A 131 5.37 21.14 -5.51
C ARG A 131 5.33 19.79 -4.80
N VAL A 132 5.46 18.72 -5.58
CA VAL A 132 5.57 17.34 -5.09
C VAL A 132 6.99 16.78 -5.28
N THR A 133 7.74 17.33 -6.23
CA THR A 133 9.11 16.91 -6.52
C THR A 133 10.10 17.82 -5.78
N LEU A 134 11.04 17.19 -5.07
CA LEU A 134 12.19 17.89 -4.47
C LEU A 134 13.07 18.49 -5.56
N SER A 135 13.65 19.66 -5.28
CA SER A 135 14.58 20.36 -6.15
C SER A 135 15.78 20.82 -5.32
N GLU A 136 16.95 20.88 -5.95
CA GLU A 136 18.13 21.58 -5.39
C GLU A 136 17.92 23.10 -5.34
#